data_AF-A0A1E5QAH5-F1
#
_entry.id   AF-A0A1E5QAH5-F1
#
_cell.length_a   1.000
_cell.length_b   1.000
_cell.length_c   1.000
_cell.angle_alpha   90.00
_cell.angle_beta   90.00
_cell.angle_gamma   90.00
#
_symmetry.space_group_name_H-M   'P 1'
#
loop_
_entity.id
_entity.type
_entity.pdbx_description
1 polymer ?
#
loop_
_entity_poly.entity_id
_entity_poly.type
_entity_poly.pdbx_seq_one_letter_code
_entity_poly.pdbx_strand_id
1 'polypeptide(L)'
;MARAESVIANLADDYLDWVKEDLVRLEAAYDHLQKGSDDVKADLDVIFQIAHDMKGQGGSFGYDLMTAVGDHLCRLVEKMEKAGPREVMMVRVHIDAMRVIITKGLKGDGGNEGRQLLMGLTLVGGKV
;
A
#
# COMPACT_ATOMS: atom_id res chain seq x y z
N MET A 1 1.09 34.66 -5.70
CA MET A 1 1.68 33.45 -5.09
C MET A 1 0.64 32.71 -4.23
N ALA A 2 -0.16 33.39 -3.40
CA ALA A 2 -1.18 32.77 -2.54
C ALA A 2 -2.22 31.83 -3.21
N ARG A 3 -2.65 32.08 -4.46
CA ARG A 3 -3.65 31.21 -5.14
C ARG A 3 -3.11 29.84 -5.57
N ALA A 4 -1.82 29.74 -5.86
CA ALA A 4 -1.21 28.46 -6.25
C ALA A 4 -1.00 27.56 -5.02
N GLU A 5 -0.56 28.16 -3.91
CA GLU A 5 -0.36 27.47 -2.63
C GLU A 5 -1.68 26.93 -2.05
N SER A 6 -2.79 27.68 -2.16
CA SER A 6 -4.10 27.20 -1.69
C SER A 6 -4.66 26.02 -2.49
N VAL A 7 -4.41 25.98 -3.81
CA VAL A 7 -4.85 24.85 -4.65
C VAL A 7 -4.04 23.59 -4.31
N ILE A 8 -2.73 23.73 -4.08
CA ILE A 8 -1.86 22.61 -3.71
C ILE A 8 -2.23 22.07 -2.32
N ALA A 9 -2.55 22.93 -1.36
CA ALA A 9 -2.98 22.52 -0.03
C ALA A 9 -4.27 21.68 -0.08
N ASN A 10 -5.28 22.14 -0.84
CA ASN A 10 -6.53 21.39 -1.01
C ASN A 10 -6.31 20.02 -1.67
N LEU A 11 -5.47 19.95 -2.70
CA LEU A 11 -5.14 18.68 -3.36
C LEU A 11 -4.42 17.69 -2.43
N ALA A 12 -3.63 18.18 -1.48
CA ALA A 12 -2.97 17.33 -0.49
C ALA A 12 -3.95 16.77 0.55
N ASP A 13 -4.97 17.55 0.93
CA ASP A 13 -6.05 17.09 1.80
C ASP A 13 -6.94 16.07 1.08
N ASP A 14 -7.28 16.33 -0.19
CA ASP A 14 -8.05 15.39 -1.04
C ASP A 14 -7.34 14.03 -1.17
N TYR A 15 -6.01 14.04 -1.34
CA TYR A 15 -5.22 12.79 -1.38
C TYR A 15 -5.33 11.99 -0.07
N LEU A 16 -5.28 12.66 1.09
CA LEU A 16 -5.37 11.96 2.37
C LEU A 16 -6.73 11.29 2.57
N ASP A 17 -7.79 11.82 1.97
CA ASP A 17 -9.10 11.18 2.02
C ASP A 17 -9.20 10.04 1.00
N TRP A 18 -8.72 10.21 -0.22
CA TRP A 18 -8.67 9.13 -1.22
C TRP A 18 -7.85 7.93 -0.75
N VAL A 19 -6.66 8.17 -0.20
CA VAL A 19 -5.79 7.06 0.25
C VAL A 19 -6.39 6.31 1.45
N LYS A 20 -7.21 6.96 2.28
CA LYS A 20 -7.96 6.27 3.35
C LYS A 20 -9.06 5.40 2.76
N GLU A 21 -9.77 5.87 1.74
CA GLU A 21 -10.77 5.07 1.03
C GLU A 21 -10.13 3.86 0.34
N ASP A 22 -9.00 4.05 -0.33
CA ASP A 22 -8.25 2.95 -0.96
C ASP A 22 -7.74 1.94 0.08
N LEU A 23 -7.27 2.41 1.26
CA LEU A 23 -6.91 1.51 2.37
C LEU A 23 -8.10 0.70 2.87
N VAL A 24 -9.30 1.30 2.96
CA VAL A 24 -10.53 0.57 3.34
C VAL A 24 -10.88 -0.48 2.29
N ARG A 25 -10.77 -0.15 1.00
CA ARG A 25 -11.01 -1.09 -0.10
C ARG A 25 -9.98 -2.23 -0.09
N LEU A 26 -8.73 -1.92 0.18
CA LEU A 26 -7.64 -2.89 0.26
C LEU A 26 -7.80 -3.85 1.44
N GLU A 27 -8.21 -3.34 2.61
CA GLU A 27 -8.55 -4.17 3.78
C GLU A 27 -9.75 -5.09 3.49
N ALA A 28 -10.79 -4.60 2.81
CA ALA A 28 -11.92 -5.43 2.43
C ALA A 28 -11.52 -6.57 1.47
N ALA A 29 -10.67 -6.27 0.48
CA ALA A 29 -10.13 -7.28 -0.43
C ALA A 29 -9.25 -8.31 0.29
N TYR A 30 -8.43 -7.85 1.24
CA TYR A 30 -7.64 -8.73 2.11
C TYR A 30 -8.51 -9.66 2.96
N ASP A 31 -9.56 -9.13 3.59
CA ASP A 31 -10.47 -9.91 4.43
C ASP A 31 -11.18 -10.99 3.61
N HIS A 32 -11.54 -10.69 2.36
CA HIS A 32 -12.11 -11.67 1.43
C HIS A 32 -11.11 -12.80 1.15
N LEU A 33 -9.88 -12.44 0.75
CA LEU A 33 -8.79 -13.38 0.50
C LEU A 33 -8.51 -14.28 1.73
N GLN A 34 -8.49 -13.69 2.93
CA GLN A 34 -8.19 -14.38 4.19
C GLN A 34 -9.25 -15.42 4.59
N LYS A 35 -10.54 -15.12 4.35
CA LYS A 35 -11.66 -16.01 4.73
C LYS A 35 -11.73 -17.30 3.90
N GLY A 36 -10.94 -17.37 2.84
CA GLY A 36 -10.96 -18.45 1.87
C GLY A 36 -11.69 -17.98 0.61
N SER A 37 -11.03 -18.20 -0.53
CA SER A 37 -11.49 -17.74 -1.82
C SER A 37 -11.74 -18.92 -2.75
N ASP A 38 -12.86 -18.88 -3.47
CA ASP A 38 -13.16 -19.81 -4.55
C ASP A 38 -12.38 -19.45 -5.84
N ASP A 39 -11.95 -18.19 -5.96
CA ASP A 39 -11.12 -17.69 -7.06
C ASP A 39 -10.01 -16.76 -6.52
N VAL A 40 -8.95 -17.40 -6.03
CA VAL A 40 -7.77 -16.71 -5.49
C VAL A 40 -7.20 -15.70 -6.49
N LYS A 41 -7.25 -16.00 -7.79
CA LYS A 41 -6.66 -15.11 -8.80
C LYS A 41 -7.46 -13.82 -8.91
N ALA A 42 -8.78 -13.90 -8.95
CA ALA A 42 -9.64 -12.73 -8.97
C ALA A 42 -9.40 -11.81 -7.75
N ASP A 43 -9.25 -12.40 -6.55
CA ASP A 43 -8.96 -11.63 -5.34
C ASP A 43 -7.59 -10.94 -5.39
N LEU A 44 -6.56 -11.65 -5.86
CA LEU A 44 -5.23 -11.08 -6.02
C LEU A 44 -5.22 -9.95 -7.06
N ASP A 45 -6.01 -10.08 -8.14
CA ASP A 45 -6.16 -9.02 -9.13
C ASP A 45 -6.80 -7.76 -8.53
N VAL A 46 -7.80 -7.89 -7.65
CA VAL A 46 -8.38 -6.74 -6.94
C VAL A 46 -7.35 -6.05 -6.05
N ILE A 47 -6.59 -6.82 -5.26
CA ILE A 47 -5.53 -6.29 -4.40
C ILE A 47 -4.46 -5.59 -5.25
N PHE A 48 -4.07 -6.18 -6.38
CA PHE A 48 -3.10 -5.61 -7.31
C PHE A 48 -3.54 -4.26 -7.83
N GLN A 49 -4.79 -4.12 -8.30
CA GLN A 49 -5.29 -2.87 -8.87
C GLN A 49 -5.29 -1.74 -7.84
N ILE A 50 -5.78 -2.01 -6.62
CA ILE A 50 -5.79 -1.00 -5.55
C ILE A 50 -4.35 -0.60 -5.17
N ALA A 51 -3.45 -1.57 -4.99
CA ALA A 51 -2.05 -1.29 -4.69
C ALA A 51 -1.35 -0.49 -5.81
N HIS A 52 -1.68 -0.77 -7.07
CA HIS A 52 -1.16 -0.06 -8.23
C HIS A 52 -1.61 1.41 -8.26
N ASP A 53 -2.88 1.67 -7.97
CA ASP A 53 -3.42 3.02 -7.91
C ASP A 53 -2.78 3.82 -6.76
N MET A 54 -2.72 3.25 -5.56
CA MET A 54 -2.08 3.85 -4.40
C MET A 54 -0.59 4.15 -4.65
N LYS A 55 0.11 3.26 -5.35
CA LYS A 55 1.50 3.46 -5.78
C LYS A 55 1.64 4.71 -6.66
N GLY A 56 0.77 4.83 -7.65
CA GLY A 56 0.75 5.97 -8.58
C GLY A 56 0.46 7.29 -7.86
N GLN A 57 -0.56 7.29 -7.00
CA GLN A 57 -0.94 8.46 -6.20
C GLN A 57 0.20 8.91 -5.26
N GLY A 58 0.85 7.97 -4.56
CA GLY A 58 1.91 8.28 -3.60
C GLY A 58 3.01 9.17 -4.17
N GLY A 59 3.49 8.88 -5.39
CA GLY A 59 4.55 9.65 -6.03
C GLY A 59 4.08 11.05 -6.44
N SER A 60 2.82 11.21 -6.84
CA SER A 60 2.24 12.52 -7.18
C SER A 60 2.10 13.44 -5.97
N PHE A 61 1.92 12.89 -4.77
CA PHE A 61 1.69 13.66 -3.54
C PHE A 61 2.89 13.68 -2.58
N GLY A 62 4.04 13.17 -3.00
CA GLY A 62 5.29 13.19 -2.23
C GLY A 62 5.32 12.19 -1.07
N TYR A 63 4.71 11.02 -1.24
CA TYR A 63 4.78 9.87 -0.34
C TYR A 63 5.54 8.73 -1.00
N ASP A 64 6.86 8.89 -1.16
CA ASP A 64 7.71 7.93 -1.89
C ASP A 64 7.66 6.52 -1.25
N LEU A 65 7.51 6.46 0.08
CA LEU A 65 7.28 5.18 0.78
C LEU A 65 5.99 4.49 0.33
N MET A 66 4.90 5.22 0.10
CA MET A 66 3.65 4.63 -0.39
C MET A 66 3.86 4.01 -1.78
N THR A 67 4.59 4.71 -2.65
CA THR A 67 4.99 4.19 -3.95
C THR A 67 5.84 2.93 -3.83
N ALA A 68 6.85 2.93 -2.96
CA ALA A 68 7.73 1.77 -2.78
C ALA A 68 6.99 0.54 -2.22
N VAL A 69 6.15 0.72 -1.20
CA VAL A 69 5.38 -0.38 -0.60
C VAL A 69 4.30 -0.88 -1.55
N GLY A 70 3.63 0.02 -2.29
CA GLY A 70 2.68 -0.35 -3.34
C GLY A 70 3.32 -1.17 -4.45
N ASP A 71 4.50 -0.77 -4.93
CA ASP A 71 5.25 -1.54 -5.92
C ASP A 71 5.63 -2.95 -5.42
N HIS A 72 6.07 -3.04 -4.16
CA HIS A 72 6.39 -4.33 -3.54
C HIS A 72 5.16 -5.22 -3.42
N LEU A 73 4.01 -4.68 -3.01
CA LEU A 73 2.77 -5.43 -2.92
C LEU A 73 2.30 -5.90 -4.30
N CYS A 74 2.34 -5.05 -5.33
CA CYS A 74 2.06 -5.43 -6.71
C CYS A 74 2.91 -6.63 -7.16
N ARG A 75 4.24 -6.54 -6.99
CA ARG A 75 5.16 -7.62 -7.38
C ARG A 75 4.97 -8.90 -6.58
N LEU A 76 4.56 -8.77 -5.32
CA LEU A 76 4.25 -9.91 -4.47
C LEU A 76 3.03 -10.66 -5.01
N VAL A 77 1.91 -9.96 -5.23
CA VAL A 77 0.66 -10.59 -5.68
C VAL A 77 0.76 -11.12 -7.11
N GLU A 78 1.49 -10.46 -8.00
CA GLU A 78 1.75 -10.95 -9.36
C GLU A 78 2.44 -12.32 -9.39
N LYS A 79 3.22 -12.64 -8.35
CA LYS A 79 3.97 -13.91 -8.23
C LYS A 79 3.25 -14.96 -7.41
N MET A 80 2.11 -14.62 -6.80
CA MET A 80 1.36 -15.54 -5.94
C MET A 80 0.49 -16.46 -6.81
N GLU A 81 0.81 -17.76 -6.79
CA GLU A 81 -0.04 -18.80 -7.42
C GLU A 81 -1.12 -19.34 -6.46
N LYS A 82 -1.03 -18.99 -5.17
CA LYS A 82 -1.93 -19.41 -4.11
C LYS A 82 -1.97 -18.36 -3.00
N ALA A 83 -3.01 -18.42 -2.17
CA ALA A 83 -3.16 -17.59 -0.98
C ALA A 83 -3.23 -18.45 0.28
N GLY A 84 -2.12 -19.12 0.62
CA GLY A 84 -1.99 -19.82 1.88
C GLY A 84 -1.73 -18.88 3.06
N PRO A 85 -1.64 -19.40 4.30
CA PRO A 85 -1.43 -18.57 5.49
C PRO A 85 -0.19 -17.67 5.41
N ARG A 86 0.87 -18.16 4.75
CA ARG A 86 2.11 -17.39 4.55
C ARG A 86 1.86 -16.23 3.59
N GLU A 87 1.27 -16.50 2.44
CA GLU A 87 1.02 -15.52 1.40
C GLU A 87 0.05 -14.43 1.89
N VAL A 88 -1.01 -14.81 2.59
CA VAL A 88 -1.94 -13.89 3.25
C VAL A 88 -1.21 -13.03 4.30
N MET A 89 -0.33 -13.61 5.13
CA MET A 89 0.46 -12.83 6.08
C MET A 89 1.39 -11.81 5.39
N MET A 90 2.02 -12.19 4.26
CA MET A 90 2.86 -11.25 3.51
C MET A 90 2.03 -10.08 2.98
N VAL A 91 0.84 -10.31 2.42
CA VAL A 91 -0.07 -9.24 1.98
C VAL A 91 -0.43 -8.32 3.16
N ARG A 92 -0.82 -8.88 4.30
CA ARG A 92 -1.15 -8.13 5.53
C ARG A 92 -0.05 -7.15 5.92
N VAL A 93 1.18 -7.63 5.97
CA VAL A 93 2.34 -6.85 6.39
C VAL A 93 2.57 -5.63 5.49
N HIS A 94 2.28 -5.73 4.19
CA HIS A 94 2.36 -4.58 3.27
C HIS A 94 1.21 -3.59 3.52
N ILE A 95 -0.02 -4.06 3.71
CA ILE A 95 -1.18 -3.22 4.03
C ILE A 95 -0.94 -2.45 5.34
N ASP A 96 -0.40 -3.12 6.36
CA ASP A 96 -0.04 -2.49 7.64
C ASP A 96 1.01 -1.39 7.46
N ALA A 97 2.03 -1.63 6.63
CA ALA A 97 3.03 -0.61 6.33
C ALA A 97 2.40 0.60 5.61
N MET A 98 1.50 0.39 4.64
CA MET A 98 0.76 1.48 3.99
C MET A 98 -0.05 2.30 5.00
N ARG A 99 -0.75 1.64 5.94
CA ARG A 99 -1.48 2.31 7.03
C ARG A 99 -0.56 3.13 7.93
N VAL A 100 0.61 2.59 8.29
CA VAL A 100 1.61 3.31 9.11
C VAL A 100 2.10 4.57 8.39
N ILE A 101 2.40 4.48 7.09
CA ILE A 101 2.86 5.62 6.28
C ILE A 101 1.86 6.77 6.35
N ILE A 102 0.57 6.49 6.13
CA ILE A 102 -0.49 7.51 6.17
C ILE A 102 -0.75 8.00 7.60
N THR A 103 -0.86 7.10 8.56
CA THR A 103 -1.16 7.46 9.97
C THR A 103 -0.08 8.36 10.58
N LYS A 104 1.19 8.11 10.23
CA LYS A 104 2.33 8.92 10.69
C LYS A 104 2.65 10.10 9.77
N GLY A 105 1.97 10.24 8.63
CA GLY A 105 2.27 11.28 7.65
C GLY A 105 3.70 11.22 7.11
N LEU A 106 4.24 10.01 6.88
CA LEU A 106 5.62 9.82 6.41
C LEU A 106 5.76 10.24 4.95
N LYS A 107 6.10 11.51 4.74
CA LYS A 107 6.38 12.07 3.40
C LYS A 107 7.79 11.70 2.92
N GLY A 108 7.99 11.75 1.60
CA GLY A 108 9.21 11.36 0.92
C GLY A 108 9.62 9.93 1.29
N ASP A 109 10.89 9.77 1.66
CA ASP A 109 11.46 8.51 2.12
C ASP A 109 11.17 8.18 3.60
N GLY A 110 10.48 9.07 4.33
CA GLY A 110 10.23 8.96 5.78
C GLY A 110 11.49 8.90 6.65
N GLY A 111 12.65 9.28 6.12
CA GLY A 111 13.92 9.31 6.83
C GLY A 111 14.31 7.96 7.46
N ASN A 112 14.74 8.00 8.72
CA ASN A 112 15.18 6.79 9.41
C ASN A 112 14.04 5.79 9.65
N GLU A 113 12.85 6.31 9.95
CA GLU A 113 11.67 5.48 10.21
C GLU A 113 11.21 4.76 8.94
N GLY A 114 11.19 5.47 7.81
CA GLY A 114 10.87 4.87 6.51
C GLY A 114 11.84 3.78 6.09
N ARG A 115 13.15 3.99 6.29
CA ARG A 115 14.16 2.96 6.03
C ARG A 115 13.96 1.72 6.91
N GLN A 116 13.65 1.90 8.19
CA GLN A 116 13.37 0.78 9.10
C GLN A 116 12.10 0.02 8.70
N LEU A 117 11.05 0.74 8.28
CA LEU A 117 9.82 0.14 7.79
C LEU A 117 10.08 -0.73 6.54
N LEU A 118 10.77 -0.19 5.54
CA LEU A 118 11.11 -0.92 4.31
C LEU A 118 12.00 -2.14 4.60
N MET A 119 12.99 -2.00 5.47
CA MET A 119 13.85 -3.11 5.88
C MET A 119 13.05 -4.24 6.54
N GLY A 120 12.10 -3.89 7.41
CA GLY A 120 11.18 -4.86 8.02
C GLY A 120 10.37 -5.65 6.99
N LEU A 121 9.84 -4.97 5.97
CA LEU A 121 9.11 -5.61 4.87
C LEU A 121 9.98 -6.58 4.08
N THR A 122 11.21 -6.16 3.71
CA THR A 122 12.13 -7.02 2.95
C THR A 122 12.54 -8.25 3.75
N LEU A 123 12.67 -8.16 5.07
CA LEU A 123 13.00 -9.33 5.92
C LEU A 123 11.85 -10.35 5.98
N VAL A 124 10.60 -9.89 5.91
CA VAL A 124 9.42 -10.78 5.82
C VAL A 124 9.35 -11.44 4.44
N GLY A 125 9.63 -10.68 3.37
CA GLY A 125 9.62 -11.17 2.01
C GLY A 125 10.86 -11.99 1.59
N GLY A 126 12.00 -11.88 2.28
CA GLY A 126 13.27 -12.49 1.90
C GLY A 126 13.55 -13.87 2.51
N LYS A 127 12.74 -14.35 3.46
CA LYS A 127 12.85 -15.71 4.02
C LYS A 127 12.17 -16.78 3.14
N VAL A 128 12.25 -16.63 1.81
CA VAL A 128 11.70 -17.58 0.82
C VAL A 128 12.75 -18.60 0.43
#